data_AF-A0A452Y2K5-F1
#
_entry.id   AF-A0A452Y2K5-F1
#
_cell.length_a   1.000
_cell.length_b   1.000
_cell.length_c   1.000
_cell.angle_alpha   90.00
_cell.angle_beta   90.00
_cell.angle_gamma   90.00
#
_symmetry.space_group_name_H-M   'P 1'
#
loop_
_entity.id
_entity.type
_entity.pdbx_description
1 polymer ?
#
loop_
_entity_poly.entity_id
_entity_poly.type
_entity_poly.pdbx_seq_one_letter_code
_entity_poly.pdbx_strand_id
1 'polypeptide(L)'
;MEEPNAEMGMPTGELKGITFYLMTNTEMEKSSSASIVEPSDVSSAKLGLPNGAPQCETCGAQSVRECDGHSGVIKLPATVFNPHLFEEVVQLLNQICPGCHTPKQNRDSKRSDGATSQATCKYCSKDGTKQYPDVIFKTLTSPRITLSKAKLLRDHNVMDKISLTAEVADRVTDSAEVLPLDYWDFVPHHHPPQSNMTKILLSPYQVSTPSDPY
;
A
#
# COMPACT_ATOMS: atom_id res chain seq x y z
N MET A 1 37.10 22.32 -46.08
CA MET A 1 35.83 22.87 -45.60
C MET A 1 35.65 22.31 -44.22
N GLU A 2 35.83 23.15 -43.20
CA GLU A 2 35.50 22.79 -41.82
C GLU A 2 33.98 22.89 -41.68
N GLU A 3 33.34 21.78 -41.32
CA GLU A 3 31.93 21.79 -40.95
C GLU A 3 31.77 22.47 -39.59
N PRO A 4 30.81 23.38 -39.42
CA PRO A 4 30.64 24.06 -38.14
C PRO A 4 30.09 23.06 -37.12
N ASN A 5 30.91 22.74 -36.13
CA ASN A 5 30.50 22.02 -34.93
C ASN A 5 29.49 22.89 -34.16
N ALA A 6 28.21 22.75 -34.49
CA ALA A 6 27.13 23.33 -33.72
C ALA A 6 26.99 22.53 -32.43
N GLU A 7 27.83 22.83 -31.44
CA GLU A 7 27.58 22.43 -30.06
C GLU A 7 26.26 23.08 -29.64
N MET A 8 25.17 22.32 -29.78
CA MET A 8 23.86 22.73 -29.32
C MET A 8 23.95 22.78 -27.79
N GLY A 9 24.22 23.97 -27.27
CA GLY A 9 24.45 24.21 -25.85
C GLY A 9 23.33 23.59 -25.02
N MET A 10 23.71 22.63 -24.16
CA MET A 10 22.77 21.98 -23.25
C MET A 10 22.03 23.05 -22.43
N PRO A 11 20.69 23.01 -22.35
CA PRO A 11 19.94 24.00 -21.60
C PRO A 11 20.33 23.93 -20.12
N THR A 12 20.72 25.08 -19.55
CA THR A 12 21.01 25.19 -18.13
C THR A 12 19.71 25.39 -17.35
N GLY A 13 19.53 24.65 -16.26
CA GLY A 13 18.40 24.80 -15.34
C GLY A 13 18.86 25.10 -13.91
N GLU A 14 18.05 25.88 -13.17
CA GLU A 14 18.26 26.13 -11.74
C GLU A 14 17.27 25.30 -10.92
N LEU A 15 17.77 24.50 -9.97
CA LEU A 15 16.92 23.70 -9.08
C LEU A 15 16.14 24.62 -8.12
N LYS A 16 14.81 24.70 -8.28
CA LYS A 16 13.95 25.55 -7.45
C LYS A 16 13.32 24.84 -6.24
N GLY A 17 13.25 23.52 -6.26
CA GLY A 17 12.63 22.74 -5.19
C GLY A 17 12.70 21.23 -5.43
N ILE A 18 12.40 20.47 -4.37
CA ILE A 18 12.38 19.00 -4.37
C ILE A 18 11.03 18.55 -3.81
N THR A 19 10.34 17.68 -4.54
CA THR A 19 9.05 17.11 -4.13
C THR A 19 9.19 15.62 -3.86
N PHE A 20 8.64 15.16 -2.73
CA PHE A 20 8.59 13.75 -2.37
C PHE A 20 7.19 13.20 -2.64
N TYR A 21 7.11 12.06 -3.31
CA TYR A 21 5.86 11.35 -3.56
C TYR A 21 6.12 9.85 -3.69
N LEU A 22 5.06 9.06 -3.66
CA LEU A 22 5.12 7.62 -3.93
C LEU A 22 4.81 7.39 -5.41
N MET A 23 5.67 6.66 -6.10
CA MET A 23 5.44 6.29 -7.50
C MET A 23 4.29 5.31 -7.60
N THR A 24 3.42 5.54 -8.57
CA THR A 24 2.39 4.59 -8.97
C THR A 24 2.99 3.42 -9.76
N ASN A 25 2.26 2.31 -9.86
CA ASN A 25 2.67 1.16 -10.67
C ASN A 25 2.96 1.56 -12.13
N THR A 26 2.12 2.40 -12.71
CA THR A 26 2.29 2.89 -14.09
C THR A 26 3.55 3.74 -14.25
N GLU A 27 3.89 4.59 -13.28
CA GLU A 27 5.12 5.38 -13.31
C GLU A 27 6.37 4.52 -13.15
N MET A 28 6.34 3.51 -12.28
CA MET A 28 7.43 2.54 -12.13
C MET A 28 7.66 1.77 -13.44
N GLU A 29 6.60 1.27 -14.07
CA GLU A 29 6.69 0.58 -15.36
C GLU A 29 7.23 1.49 -16.47
N LYS A 30 6.74 2.74 -16.55
CA LYS A 30 7.14 3.68 -17.59
C LYS A 30 8.60 4.13 -17.46
N SER A 31 9.10 4.24 -16.23
CA SER A 31 10.49 4.66 -15.94
C SER A 31 11.50 3.51 -15.98
N SER A 32 11.03 2.25 -16.08
CA SER A 32 11.90 1.08 -16.09
C SER A 32 12.40 0.74 -17.48
N SER A 33 13.68 0.38 -17.56
CA SER A 33 14.35 -0.08 -18.79
C SER A 33 14.23 -1.60 -18.98
N ALA A 34 13.88 -2.34 -17.93
CA ALA A 34 13.66 -3.77 -17.98
C ALA A 34 12.57 -4.24 -17.01
N SER A 35 11.85 -5.30 -17.40
CA SER A 35 11.04 -6.10 -16.50
C SER A 35 11.89 -7.26 -16.00
N ILE A 36 11.87 -7.49 -14.69
CA ILE A 36 12.60 -8.57 -14.03
C ILE A 36 11.61 -9.67 -13.72
N VAL A 37 11.74 -10.79 -14.42
CA VAL A 37 10.87 -11.96 -14.28
C VAL A 37 11.65 -13.10 -13.66
N GLU A 38 12.89 -13.31 -14.13
CA GLU A 38 13.79 -14.36 -13.67
C GLU A 38 14.98 -13.77 -12.90
N PRO A 39 15.62 -14.53 -12.00
CA PRO A 39 16.81 -14.06 -11.28
C PRO A 39 17.96 -13.62 -12.18
N SER A 40 18.07 -14.15 -13.40
CA SER A 40 19.08 -13.73 -14.37
C SER A 40 18.85 -12.33 -14.92
N ASP A 41 17.63 -11.80 -14.87
CA ASP A 41 17.32 -10.49 -15.45
C ASP A 41 17.96 -9.34 -14.67
N VAL A 42 18.31 -9.57 -13.40
CA VAL A 42 18.95 -8.56 -12.53
C VAL A 42 20.38 -8.20 -12.97
N SER A 43 20.99 -9.00 -13.84
CA SER A 43 22.30 -8.72 -14.46
C SER A 43 22.18 -8.25 -15.91
N SER A 44 20.97 -7.95 -16.37
CA SER A 44 20.71 -7.44 -17.72
C SER A 44 21.50 -6.17 -17.99
N ALA A 45 22.09 -6.07 -19.19
CA ALA A 45 22.80 -4.88 -19.64
C ALA A 45 21.91 -3.63 -19.77
N LYS A 46 20.58 -3.80 -19.73
CA LYS A 46 19.58 -2.72 -19.69
C LYS A 46 19.52 -2.01 -18.33
N LEU A 47 20.03 -2.62 -17.27
CA LEU A 47 20.03 -2.03 -15.92
C LEU A 47 21.27 -1.16 -15.65
N GLY A 48 22.24 -1.17 -16.56
CA GLY A 48 23.48 -0.40 -16.44
C GLY A 48 24.70 -1.28 -16.28
N LEU A 49 25.81 -0.67 -15.88
CA LEU A 49 27.10 -1.33 -15.64
C LEU A 49 27.41 -1.39 -14.14
N PRO A 50 28.20 -2.38 -13.66
CA PRO A 50 28.79 -3.47 -14.42
C PRO A 50 27.77 -4.55 -14.79
N ASN A 51 27.92 -5.11 -15.98
CA ASN A 51 27.12 -6.25 -16.46
C ASN A 51 28.04 -7.21 -17.26
N GLY A 52 27.49 -8.31 -17.77
CA GLY A 52 28.27 -9.29 -18.56
C GLY A 52 28.55 -8.88 -20.01
N ALA A 53 27.99 -7.77 -20.48
CA ALA A 53 28.12 -7.24 -21.84
C ALA A 53 29.20 -6.13 -21.90
N PRO A 54 29.72 -5.80 -23.10
CA PRO A 54 30.75 -4.78 -23.25
C PRO A 54 30.26 -3.34 -23.04
N GLN A 55 28.94 -3.11 -23.04
CA GLN A 55 28.34 -1.78 -22.87
C GLN A 55 26.93 -1.88 -22.27
N CYS A 56 26.41 -0.76 -21.77
CA CYS A 56 25.02 -0.65 -21.37
C CYS A 56 24.09 -0.59 -22.59
N GLU A 57 23.03 -1.39 -22.61
CA GLU A 57 22.06 -1.41 -23.71
C GLU A 57 21.10 -0.20 -23.71
N THR A 58 20.99 0.52 -22.59
CA THR A 58 20.03 1.62 -22.45
C THR A 58 20.65 2.97 -22.82
N CYS A 59 21.85 3.28 -22.34
CA CYS A 59 22.54 4.55 -22.64
C CYS A 59 23.77 4.41 -23.55
N GLY A 60 24.20 3.18 -23.88
CA GLY A 60 25.36 2.95 -24.73
C GLY A 60 26.72 3.15 -24.05
N ALA A 61 26.75 3.51 -22.76
CA ALA A 61 27.98 3.70 -22.00
C ALA A 61 28.84 2.43 -21.99
N GLN A 62 30.16 2.60 -22.15
CA GLN A 62 31.13 1.50 -22.15
C GLN A 62 31.88 1.38 -20.82
N SER A 63 31.72 2.36 -19.93
CA SER A 63 32.34 2.38 -18.62
C SER A 63 31.33 2.73 -17.52
N VAL A 64 31.60 2.25 -16.30
CA VAL A 64 30.77 2.55 -15.11
C VAL A 64 30.74 4.06 -14.80
N ARG A 65 31.73 4.83 -15.28
CA ARG A 65 31.79 6.29 -15.06
C ARG A 65 30.86 7.08 -15.96
N GLU A 66 30.40 6.46 -17.04
CA GLU A 66 29.52 7.07 -18.05
C GLU A 66 28.07 6.58 -17.92
N CYS A 67 27.79 5.69 -16.96
CA CYS A 67 26.48 5.08 -16.75
C CYS A 67 25.99 5.36 -15.33
N ASP A 68 24.96 6.18 -15.19
CA ASP A 68 24.32 6.46 -13.90
C ASP A 68 23.47 5.28 -13.38
N GLY A 69 23.29 4.25 -14.20
CA GLY A 69 22.41 3.10 -13.93
C GLY A 69 20.97 3.34 -14.38
N HIS A 70 20.21 2.25 -14.47
CA HIS A 70 18.84 2.28 -14.96
C HIS A 70 17.93 1.42 -14.10
N SER A 71 16.69 1.88 -13.92
CA SER A 71 15.70 1.19 -13.10
C SER A 71 15.11 -0.01 -13.85
N GLY A 72 14.83 -1.07 -13.10
CA GLY A 72 13.98 -2.18 -13.53
C GLY A 72 12.74 -2.26 -12.64
N VAL A 73 11.75 -3.04 -13.09
CA VAL A 73 10.53 -3.31 -12.33
C VAL A 73 10.33 -4.80 -12.11
N ILE A 74 9.96 -5.18 -10.89
CA ILE A 74 9.50 -6.52 -10.54
C ILE A 74 8.00 -6.46 -10.28
N LYS A 75 7.22 -7.25 -11.00
CA LYS A 75 5.79 -7.42 -10.74
C LYS A 75 5.60 -8.55 -9.74
N LEU A 76 5.15 -8.22 -8.54
CA LEU A 76 4.86 -9.24 -7.53
C LEU A 76 3.54 -9.94 -7.87
N PRO A 77 3.44 -11.27 -7.63
CA PRO A 77 2.22 -12.03 -7.91
C PRO A 77 1.06 -11.69 -6.95
N ALA A 78 1.35 -11.01 -5.83
CA ALA A 78 0.37 -10.57 -4.86
C ALA A 78 0.77 -9.21 -4.28
N THR A 79 -0.23 -8.45 -3.83
CA THR A 79 0.00 -7.24 -3.05
C THR A 79 0.74 -7.60 -1.76
N VAL A 80 1.73 -6.79 -1.40
CA VAL A 80 2.44 -6.87 -0.12
C VAL A 80 2.38 -5.52 0.56
N PHE A 81 2.37 -5.49 1.89
CA PHE A 81 2.51 -4.23 2.60
C PHE A 81 3.93 -3.71 2.46
N ASN A 82 4.08 -2.40 2.30
CA ASN A 82 5.36 -1.76 2.48
C ASN A 82 5.65 -1.68 4.00
N PRO A 83 6.71 -2.32 4.52
CA PRO A 83 7.03 -2.32 5.95
C PRO A 83 7.16 -0.92 6.55
N HIS A 84 7.60 0.06 5.77
CA HIS A 84 7.81 1.43 6.23
C HIS A 84 6.57 2.31 6.22
N LEU A 85 5.49 1.84 5.57
CA LEU A 85 4.21 2.55 5.48
C LEU A 85 3.08 1.80 6.21
N PHE A 86 3.42 0.70 6.90
CA PHE A 86 2.42 -0.18 7.49
C PHE A 86 1.57 0.54 8.55
N GLU A 87 2.20 1.33 9.41
CA GLU A 87 1.51 2.11 10.45
C GLU A 87 0.58 3.16 9.83
N GLU A 88 1.04 3.84 8.79
CA GLU A 88 0.27 4.83 8.02
C GLU A 88 -0.95 4.17 7.33
N VAL A 89 -0.81 2.94 6.81
CA VAL A 89 -1.94 2.15 6.29
C VAL A 89 -2.97 1.86 7.39
N VAL A 90 -2.54 1.41 8.57
CA VAL A 90 -3.46 1.14 9.71
C VAL A 90 -4.20 2.40 10.14
N GLN A 91 -3.51 3.54 10.17
CA GLN A 91 -4.13 4.83 10.48
C GLN A 91 -5.19 5.20 9.44
N LEU A 92 -4.85 5.10 8.14
CA LEU A 92 -5.79 5.40 7.05
C LEU A 92 -7.04 4.53 7.12
N LEU A 93 -6.89 3.22 7.32
CA LEU A 93 -8.02 2.28 7.45
C LEU A 93 -8.95 2.64 8.61
N ASN A 94 -8.40 3.15 9.71
CA ASN A 94 -9.21 3.60 10.84
C ASN A 94 -9.97 4.91 10.57
N GLN A 95 -9.55 5.71 9.58
CA GLN A 95 -10.20 6.95 9.16
C GLN A 95 -11.28 6.75 8.08
N ILE A 96 -11.44 5.55 7.53
CA ILE A 96 -12.45 5.26 6.50
C ILE A 96 -13.42 4.18 6.97
N CYS A 97 -14.64 4.21 6.45
CA CYS A 97 -15.61 3.14 6.64
C CYS A 97 -15.11 1.87 5.95
N PRO A 98 -15.06 0.71 6.63
CA PRO A 98 -14.57 -0.52 6.03
C PRO A 98 -15.45 -1.03 4.88
N GLY A 99 -16.76 -0.72 4.88
CA GLY A 99 -17.67 -1.22 3.83
C GLY A 99 -17.86 -0.30 2.64
N CYS A 100 -17.87 1.04 2.82
CA CYS A 100 -18.09 1.98 1.72
C CYS A 100 -16.89 2.89 1.42
N HIS A 101 -15.80 2.75 2.19
CA HIS A 101 -14.55 3.50 2.05
C HIS A 101 -14.68 5.03 2.16
N THR A 102 -15.85 5.53 2.56
CA THR A 102 -16.02 6.96 2.83
C THR A 102 -15.27 7.35 4.10
N PRO A 103 -14.65 8.55 4.15
CA PRO A 103 -14.02 9.04 5.37
C PRO A 103 -15.03 9.07 6.52
N LYS A 104 -14.63 8.53 7.68
CA LYS A 104 -15.39 8.67 8.92
C LYS A 104 -15.41 10.17 9.25
N GLN A 105 -16.58 10.80 9.24
CA GLN A 105 -16.69 12.20 9.62
C GLN A 105 -16.25 12.36 11.08
N ASN A 106 -15.41 13.36 11.35
CA ASN A 106 -15.11 13.78 12.72
C ASN A 106 -16.44 14.06 13.42
N ARG A 107 -16.55 13.59 14.67
CA ARG A 107 -17.78 13.62 15.49
C ARG A 107 -18.37 15.02 15.70
N ASP A 108 -17.67 16.08 15.28
CA ASP A 108 -17.96 17.48 15.60
C ASP A 108 -18.42 18.33 14.41
N SER A 109 -18.46 17.81 13.18
CA SER A 109 -18.87 18.60 12.02
C SER A 109 -20.32 18.36 11.64
N LYS A 110 -21.15 19.37 11.92
CA LYS A 110 -22.55 19.51 11.52
C LYS A 110 -22.72 19.17 10.02
N ARG A 111 -23.66 18.27 9.73
CA ARG A 111 -24.02 17.71 8.41
C ARG A 111 -23.94 18.76 7.28
N SER A 112 -23.10 18.52 6.28
CA SER A 112 -23.20 19.12 4.95
C SER A 112 -23.76 18.09 3.98
N ASP A 113 -24.72 18.51 3.16
CA ASP A 113 -25.61 17.73 2.28
C ASP A 113 -24.90 16.97 1.14
N GLY A 114 -24.04 16.01 1.48
CA GLY A 114 -23.48 15.01 0.58
C GLY A 114 -24.00 13.60 0.91
N ALA A 115 -25.31 13.48 1.17
CA ALA A 115 -25.93 12.30 1.75
C ALA A 115 -26.67 11.46 0.70
N THR A 116 -25.94 10.64 -0.07
CA THR A 116 -26.57 9.54 -0.84
C THR A 116 -25.90 8.19 -0.59
N SER A 117 -24.59 8.14 -0.31
CA SER A 117 -23.86 6.87 -0.06
C SER A 117 -23.72 6.49 1.42
N GLN A 118 -23.85 7.43 2.36
CA GLN A 118 -23.86 7.12 3.80
C GLN A 118 -25.17 6.46 4.27
N ALA A 119 -26.29 6.72 3.59
CA ALA A 119 -27.62 6.31 4.03
C ALA A 119 -27.88 4.80 3.94
N THR A 120 -27.10 4.05 3.14
CA THR A 120 -27.31 2.62 2.89
C THR A 120 -26.21 1.72 3.45
N CYS A 121 -25.08 2.29 3.88
CA CYS A 121 -23.96 1.48 4.38
C CYS A 121 -24.23 1.05 5.83
N LYS A 122 -24.31 -0.28 6.05
CA LYS A 122 -24.55 -0.88 7.38
C LYS A 122 -23.51 -0.52 8.44
N TYR A 123 -22.28 -0.20 8.04
CA TYR A 123 -21.22 0.26 8.94
C TYR A 123 -21.20 1.78 9.18
N CYS A 124 -21.93 2.57 8.37
CA CYS A 124 -22.08 4.01 8.57
C CYS A 124 -23.37 4.39 9.29
N SER A 125 -24.39 3.53 9.21
CA SER A 125 -25.71 3.82 9.77
C SER A 125 -25.65 3.95 11.28
N LYS A 126 -26.26 5.03 11.77
CA LYS A 126 -26.53 5.28 13.19
C LYS A 126 -28.03 5.35 13.48
N ASP A 127 -28.84 4.97 12.48
CA ASP A 127 -30.28 4.90 12.64
C ASP A 127 -30.54 3.67 13.50
N GLY A 128 -31.00 3.88 14.74
CA GLY A 128 -30.97 2.93 15.86
C GLY A 128 -31.77 1.63 15.73
N THR A 129 -31.99 1.12 14.52
CA THR A 129 -32.63 -0.17 14.24
C THR A 129 -31.63 -1.32 14.10
N LYS A 130 -30.38 -1.08 13.67
CA LYS A 130 -29.25 -2.04 13.64
C LYS A 130 -27.91 -1.32 13.74
N GLN A 131 -27.39 -1.11 14.95
CA GLN A 131 -26.06 -0.52 15.12
C GLN A 131 -24.99 -1.61 14.98
N TYR A 132 -24.29 -1.63 13.85
CA TYR A 132 -23.08 -2.45 13.73
C TYR A 132 -22.00 -1.86 14.65
N PRO A 133 -21.30 -2.68 15.44
CA PRO A 133 -20.13 -2.23 16.17
C PRO A 133 -19.08 -1.60 15.24
N ASP A 134 -18.31 -0.64 15.77
CA ASP A 134 -17.21 -0.04 15.02
C ASP A 134 -16.09 -1.07 14.78
N VAL A 135 -15.49 -1.04 13.59
CA VAL A 135 -14.27 -1.80 13.27
C VAL A 135 -13.04 -0.95 13.59
N ILE A 136 -12.08 -1.55 14.31
CA ILE A 136 -10.77 -0.99 14.59
C ILE A 136 -9.71 -1.86 13.92
N PHE A 137 -8.84 -1.24 13.14
CA PHE A 137 -7.67 -1.89 12.58
C PHE A 137 -6.48 -1.71 13.52
N LYS A 138 -5.76 -2.80 13.81
CA LYS A 138 -4.57 -2.78 14.67
C LYS A 138 -3.43 -3.54 14.02
N THR A 139 -2.23 -3.03 14.27
CA THR A 139 -0.98 -3.72 14.02
C THR A 139 -0.79 -4.79 15.10
N LEU A 140 -0.76 -6.06 14.71
CA LEU A 140 -0.32 -7.15 15.56
C LEU A 140 1.18 -7.33 15.37
N THR A 141 1.92 -7.18 16.45
CA THR A 141 3.36 -7.43 16.49
C THR A 141 3.64 -8.54 17.48
N SER A 142 4.61 -9.39 17.17
CA SER A 142 5.12 -10.35 18.15
C SER A 142 5.53 -9.58 19.42
N PRO A 143 5.17 -10.05 20.64
CA PRO A 143 5.36 -9.31 21.91
C PRO A 143 6.83 -8.97 22.25
N ARG A 144 7.80 -9.40 21.44
CA ARG A 144 9.23 -9.08 21.58
C ARG A 144 9.70 -7.93 20.68
N ILE A 145 8.83 -7.34 19.86
CA ILE A 145 9.20 -6.30 18.89
C ILE A 145 8.44 -5.02 19.17
N THR A 146 9.13 -4.06 19.78
CA THR A 146 8.76 -2.65 19.69
C THR A 146 9.11 -2.15 18.30
N LEU A 147 8.12 -1.85 17.44
CA LEU A 147 8.38 -1.14 16.20
C LEU A 147 8.90 0.25 16.52
N SER A 148 10.18 0.47 16.26
CA SER A 148 10.71 1.81 16.04
C SER A 148 11.20 1.84 14.61
N LYS A 149 11.06 2.97 13.91
CA LYS A 149 11.58 3.14 12.54
C LYS A 149 13.07 2.72 12.43
N ALA A 150 13.84 2.91 13.51
CA ALA A 150 15.24 2.48 13.60
C ALA A 150 15.45 0.94 13.73
N LYS A 151 14.51 0.19 14.30
CA LYS A 151 14.59 -1.29 14.41
C LYS A 151 14.11 -2.00 13.14
N LEU A 152 13.18 -1.40 12.38
CA LEU A 152 12.74 -1.91 11.07
C LEU A 152 13.90 -2.06 10.09
N LEU A 153 14.91 -1.18 10.18
CA LEU A 153 16.10 -1.20 9.33
C LEU A 153 17.10 -2.32 9.67
N ARG A 154 16.96 -3.02 10.80
CA ARG A 154 17.95 -4.03 11.25
C ARG A 154 17.46 -5.48 11.29
N ASP A 155 16.15 -5.70 11.39
CA ASP A 155 15.60 -7.07 11.46
C ASP A 155 14.90 -7.43 10.14
N HIS A 156 15.58 -8.24 9.32
CA HIS A 156 15.07 -8.74 8.04
C HIS A 156 13.82 -9.63 8.19
N ASN A 157 13.50 -10.07 9.41
CA ASN A 157 12.37 -10.94 9.73
C ASN A 157 11.16 -10.15 10.27
N VAL A 158 11.20 -8.82 10.19
CA VAL A 158 10.10 -7.93 10.62
C VAL A 158 8.81 -8.20 9.84
N MET A 159 8.91 -8.48 8.53
CA MET A 159 7.74 -8.74 7.70
C MET A 159 7.00 -10.01 8.11
N ASP A 160 7.71 -11.03 8.60
CA ASP A 160 7.11 -12.27 9.14
C ASP A 160 6.36 -12.04 10.46
N LYS A 161 6.54 -10.87 11.08
CA LYS A 161 6.10 -10.58 12.46
C LYS A 161 5.14 -9.40 12.55
N ILE A 162 4.85 -8.74 11.44
CA ILE A 162 3.84 -7.69 11.34
C ILE A 162 2.62 -8.26 10.65
N SER A 163 1.48 -8.19 11.30
CA SER A 163 0.20 -8.55 10.69
C SER A 163 -0.86 -7.51 10.97
N LEU A 164 -1.80 -7.35 10.04
CA LEU A 164 -2.94 -6.48 10.24
C LEU A 164 -4.10 -7.29 10.82
N THR A 165 -4.76 -6.73 11.83
CA THR A 165 -5.97 -7.32 12.40
C THR A 165 -7.10 -6.31 12.34
N ALA A 166 -8.31 -6.79 12.08
CA ALA A 166 -9.54 -6.03 12.28
C ALA A 166 -10.26 -6.59 13.50
N GLU A 167 -10.69 -5.70 14.39
CA GLU A 167 -11.30 -6.02 15.68
C GLU A 167 -12.60 -5.24 15.84
N VAL A 168 -13.55 -5.85 16.54
CA VAL A 168 -14.73 -5.15 17.04
C VAL A 168 -14.31 -4.18 18.15
N ALA A 169 -14.74 -2.92 18.08
CA ALA A 169 -14.48 -1.95 19.13
C ALA A 169 -15.12 -2.37 20.46
N ASP A 170 -14.39 -2.21 21.57
CA ASP A 170 -14.65 -2.64 22.96
C ASP A 170 -16.01 -2.23 23.61
N ARG A 171 -16.96 -1.69 22.86
CA ARG A 171 -18.29 -1.32 23.38
C ARG A 171 -19.24 -2.50 23.56
N VAL A 172 -18.84 -3.72 23.21
CA VAL A 172 -19.61 -4.95 23.52
C VAL A 172 -19.25 -5.44 24.93
N THR A 173 -19.24 -4.54 25.91
CA THR A 173 -19.21 -4.88 27.33
C THR A 173 -20.64 -4.92 27.84
N ASP A 174 -21.31 -6.04 27.57
CA ASP A 174 -22.22 -6.75 28.48
C ASP A 174 -23.19 -7.63 27.68
N SER A 175 -23.14 -8.93 27.98
CA SER A 175 -24.09 -9.98 27.58
C SER A 175 -24.22 -10.30 26.08
N ALA A 176 -23.65 -11.45 25.69
CA ALA A 176 -24.25 -12.43 24.78
C ALA A 176 -24.81 -12.00 23.39
N GLU A 177 -24.51 -10.81 22.88
CA GLU A 177 -24.88 -10.44 21.52
C GLU A 177 -23.93 -11.11 20.51
N VAL A 178 -24.46 -12.11 19.81
CA VAL A 178 -23.81 -12.71 18.66
C VAL A 178 -23.69 -11.65 17.58
N LEU A 179 -22.47 -11.37 17.12
CA LEU A 179 -22.24 -10.47 15.99
C LEU A 179 -23.11 -10.89 14.81
N PRO A 180 -23.71 -9.93 14.07
CA PRO A 180 -24.40 -10.26 12.83
C PRO A 180 -23.54 -11.13 11.92
N LEU A 181 -24.12 -12.17 11.31
CA LEU A 181 -23.39 -13.12 10.44
C LEU A 181 -22.67 -12.41 9.28
N ASP A 182 -23.20 -11.25 8.89
CA ASP A 182 -22.76 -10.43 7.77
C ASP A 182 -21.80 -9.31 8.22
N TYR A 183 -21.34 -9.31 9.49
CA TYR A 183 -20.49 -8.25 10.06
C TYR A 183 -19.13 -8.13 9.37
N TRP A 184 -18.57 -9.22 8.86
CA TRP A 184 -17.25 -9.24 8.22
C TRP A 184 -17.31 -9.21 6.69
N ASP A 185 -18.48 -8.95 6.09
CA ASP A 185 -18.67 -8.98 4.62
C ASP A 185 -17.79 -7.98 3.86
N PHE A 186 -17.27 -6.95 4.54
CA PHE A 186 -16.36 -5.99 3.91
C PHE A 186 -14.99 -6.61 3.59
N VAL A 187 -14.67 -7.77 4.17
CA VAL A 187 -13.44 -8.49 3.89
C VAL A 187 -13.72 -9.51 2.78
N PRO A 188 -12.91 -9.54 1.72
CA PRO A 188 -12.98 -10.59 0.71
C PRO A 188 -12.64 -11.94 1.35
N HIS A 189 -13.57 -12.90 1.31
CA HIS A 189 -13.38 -14.24 1.85
C HIS A 189 -13.70 -15.32 0.81
N HIS A 190 -12.97 -16.42 0.86
CA HIS A 190 -13.39 -17.67 0.20
C HIS A 190 -14.40 -18.47 1.06
N HIS A 191 -14.39 -18.25 2.38
CA HIS A 191 -15.32 -18.85 3.33
C HIS A 191 -15.72 -17.82 4.40
N PRO A 192 -17.01 -17.68 4.72
CA PRO A 192 -17.45 -16.73 5.73
C PRO A 192 -16.86 -17.09 7.11
N PRO A 193 -16.42 -16.09 7.91
CA PRO A 193 -15.88 -16.33 9.24
C PRO A 193 -16.94 -16.96 10.16
N GLN A 194 -16.48 -17.69 11.18
CA GLN A 194 -17.39 -18.33 12.14
C GLN A 194 -18.23 -17.29 12.88
N SER A 195 -19.49 -17.65 13.16
CA SER A 195 -20.45 -16.83 13.89
C SER A 195 -20.00 -16.65 15.35
N ASN A 196 -19.23 -15.59 15.63
CA ASN A 196 -18.78 -15.08 16.96
C ASN A 196 -17.37 -14.46 16.90
N MET A 197 -16.68 -14.46 15.75
CA MET A 197 -15.33 -13.90 15.67
C MET A 197 -15.34 -12.39 15.91
N THR A 198 -14.73 -11.94 17.01
CA THR A 198 -14.56 -10.51 17.34
C THR A 198 -13.28 -9.92 16.77
N LYS A 199 -12.40 -10.76 16.21
CA LYS A 199 -11.12 -10.39 15.64
C LYS A 199 -10.77 -11.30 14.47
N ILE A 200 -10.28 -10.71 13.38
CA ILE A 200 -9.78 -11.43 12.21
C ILE A 200 -8.39 -10.93 11.81
N LEU A 201 -7.60 -11.83 11.23
CA LEU A 201 -6.31 -11.52 10.61
C LEU A 201 -6.54 -11.16 9.13
N LEU A 202 -5.91 -10.09 8.66
CA LEU A 202 -6.04 -9.61 7.29
C LEU A 202 -4.73 -9.77 6.52
N SER A 203 -4.82 -10.38 5.35
CA SER A 203 -3.76 -10.37 4.35
C SER A 203 -3.71 -9.03 3.60
N PRO A 204 -2.59 -8.66 2.96
CA PRO A 204 -2.52 -7.45 2.15
C PRO A 204 -3.54 -7.40 1.00
N TYR A 205 -3.87 -8.57 0.43
CA TYR A 205 -4.91 -8.68 -0.58
C TYR A 205 -6.27 -8.21 -0.03
N GLN A 206 -6.67 -8.73 1.13
CA GLN A 206 -7.95 -8.41 1.79
C GLN A 206 -8.11 -6.94 2.19
N VAL A 207 -7.02 -6.19 2.24
CA VAL A 207 -7.00 -4.75 2.55
C VAL A 207 -7.06 -3.89 1.29
N SER A 208 -6.53 -4.40 0.18
CA SER A 208 -6.36 -3.62 -1.05
C SER A 208 -7.49 -3.83 -2.05
N THR A 209 -8.29 -4.88 -1.92
CA THR A 209 -9.43 -5.14 -2.80
C THR A 209 -10.75 -4.71 -2.13
N PRO A 210 -11.57 -3.88 -2.79
CA PRO A 210 -12.94 -3.65 -2.36
C PRO A 210 -13.71 -4.98 -2.40
N SER A 211 -14.62 -5.20 -1.45
CA SER A 211 -15.67 -6.21 -1.62
C SER A 211 -16.52 -5.83 -2.83
N ASP A 212 -16.58 -6.69 -3.85
CA ASP A 212 -17.45 -6.49 -5.00
C ASP A 212 -18.91 -6.29 -4.53
N PRO A 213 -19.65 -5.31 -5.05
CA PRO A 213 -21.07 -5.20 -4.78
C PRO A 213 -21.77 -6.38 -5.45
N TYR A 214 -22.19 -7.37 -4.66
CA TYR A 214 -23.20 -8.35 -5.07
C TYR A 214 -24.57 -7.68 -5.24
#